data_AF-A0AAE6QJ27-F1
#
_entry.id   AF-A0AAE6QJ27-F1
#
_cell.length_a   1.000
_cell.length_b   1.000
_cell.length_c   1.000
_cell.angle_alpha   90.00
_cell.angle_beta   90.00
_cell.angle_gamma   90.00
#
_symmetry.space_group_name_H-M   'P 1'
#
loop_
_entity.id
_entity.type
_entity.pdbx_description
1 polymer ?
#
loop_
_entity_poly.entity_id
_entity_poly.type
_entity_poly.pdbx_seq_one_letter_code
_entity_poly.pdbx_strand_id
1 'polypeptide(L)'
;MNTKRRFNYPVALPVRQRGMVLLVSLVFLLLLTLLGISSMQNATLQEKMAGSVAVRNISFQAAEAQLRLGESKIKAADVSIPACSLNNCAPPVESTTVVNPGVGTSGVNWIGTSVALFGIQNLGTTATPIRRPANCTGSVTMYRVTAIAIQGTSRTVLESIYANC
;
A
#
# COMPACT_ATOMS: atom_id res chain seq x y z
N MET A 1 -55.45 -54.85 -63.30
CA MET A 1 -54.35 -54.82 -62.31
C MET A 1 -54.10 -53.38 -61.88
N ASN A 2 -54.58 -52.97 -60.70
CA ASN A 2 -54.09 -51.76 -60.03
C ASN A 2 -54.55 -51.74 -58.57
N THR A 3 -53.68 -52.19 -57.67
CA THR A 3 -53.91 -52.18 -56.21
C THR A 3 -53.15 -51.00 -55.60
N LYS A 4 -53.86 -49.92 -55.26
CA LYS A 4 -53.34 -48.82 -54.45
C LYS A 4 -53.19 -49.29 -53.00
N ARG A 5 -51.97 -49.56 -52.52
CA ARG A 5 -51.69 -49.72 -51.09
C ARG A 5 -51.48 -48.34 -50.45
N ARG A 6 -52.39 -47.92 -49.57
CA ARG A 6 -52.19 -46.77 -48.68
C ARG A 6 -51.38 -47.23 -47.47
N PHE A 7 -50.17 -46.71 -47.30
CA PHE A 7 -49.41 -46.86 -46.06
C PHE A 7 -49.99 -45.91 -45.02
N ASN A 8 -50.59 -46.47 -43.97
CA ASN A 8 -51.10 -45.75 -42.82
C ASN A 8 -49.99 -45.75 -41.75
N TYR A 9 -49.24 -44.66 -41.62
CA TYR A 9 -48.29 -44.50 -40.51
C TYR A 9 -49.04 -43.92 -39.31
N PRO A 10 -49.18 -44.64 -38.19
CA PRO A 10 -49.73 -44.05 -36.98
C PRO A 10 -48.75 -42.99 -36.48
N VAL A 11 -49.16 -41.73 -36.51
CA VAL A 11 -48.47 -40.65 -35.80
C VAL A 11 -48.69 -40.90 -34.31
N ALA A 12 -47.67 -41.43 -33.63
CA ALA A 12 -47.69 -41.59 -32.18
C ALA A 12 -47.77 -40.20 -31.52
N LEU A 13 -48.88 -39.90 -30.84
CA LEU A 13 -49.01 -38.67 -30.07
C LEU A 13 -48.01 -38.71 -28.90
N PRO A 14 -47.26 -37.62 -28.65
CA PRO A 14 -46.23 -37.60 -27.63
C PRO A 14 -46.82 -37.85 -26.23
N VAL A 15 -46.21 -38.77 -25.50
CA VAL A 15 -46.54 -39.07 -24.10
C VAL A 15 -46.41 -37.80 -23.27
N ARG A 16 -47.47 -37.47 -22.53
CA ARG A 16 -47.59 -36.24 -21.73
C ARG A 16 -46.57 -36.27 -20.57
N GLN A 17 -45.42 -35.63 -20.76
CA GLN A 17 -44.40 -35.48 -19.71
C GLN A 17 -45.00 -34.72 -18.51
N ARG A 18 -45.06 -35.39 -17.35
CA ARG A 18 -45.53 -34.80 -16.09
C ARG A 18 -44.34 -34.21 -15.32
N GLY A 19 -44.40 -32.90 -15.06
CA GLY A 19 -43.89 -32.27 -13.82
C GLY A 19 -42.39 -32.10 -13.59
N MET A 20 -41.49 -32.83 -14.25
CA MET A 20 -40.05 -32.78 -13.89
C MET A 20 -39.27 -31.58 -14.44
N VAL A 21 -39.73 -30.94 -15.52
CA VAL A 21 -39.02 -29.81 -16.16
C VAL A 21 -38.84 -28.63 -15.20
N LEU A 22 -39.82 -28.38 -14.34
CA LEU A 22 -39.77 -27.28 -13.36
C LEU A 22 -38.71 -27.54 -12.28
N LEU A 23 -38.54 -28.78 -11.84
CA LEU A 23 -37.49 -29.14 -10.87
C LEU A 23 -36.09 -29.03 -11.49
N VAL A 24 -35.92 -29.54 -12.71
CA VAL A 24 -34.63 -29.48 -13.42
C VAL A 24 -34.23 -28.02 -13.67
N SER A 25 -35.16 -27.19 -14.13
CA SER A 25 -34.90 -25.76 -14.33
C SER A 25 -34.58 -25.02 -13.03
N LEU A 26 -35.25 -25.34 -11.92
CA LEU A 26 -34.93 -24.77 -10.60
C LEU A 26 -33.52 -25.16 -10.13
N VAL A 27 -33.12 -26.43 -10.31
CA VAL A 27 -31.78 -26.90 -9.95
C VAL A 27 -30.72 -26.17 -10.79
N PHE A 28 -30.92 -26.04 -12.11
CA PHE A 28 -30.00 -25.29 -12.96
C PHE A 28 -29.94 -23.81 -12.58
N LEU A 29 -31.08 -23.17 -12.29
CA LEU A 29 -31.11 -21.78 -11.83
C LEU A 29 -30.35 -21.62 -10.52
N LEU A 30 -30.57 -22.52 -9.56
CA LEU A 30 -29.86 -22.52 -8.28
C LEU A 30 -28.35 -22.67 -8.48
N LEU A 31 -27.91 -23.60 -9.33
CA LEU A 31 -26.49 -23.76 -9.65
C LEU A 31 -25.90 -22.48 -10.27
N LEU A 32 -26.59 -21.86 -11.24
CA LEU A 32 -26.14 -20.60 -11.84
C LEU A 32 -26.07 -19.46 -10.82
N THR A 33 -27.02 -19.36 -9.89
CA THR A 33 -26.97 -18.35 -8.83
C THR A 33 -25.80 -18.56 -7.88
N LEU A 34 -25.50 -19.79 -7.49
CA LEU A 34 -24.34 -20.10 -6.63
C LEU A 34 -23.01 -19.78 -7.33
N LEU A 35 -22.90 -20.09 -8.62
CA LEU A 35 -21.73 -19.73 -9.43
C LEU A 35 -21.59 -18.20 -9.54
N GLY A 36 -22.69 -17.49 -9.77
CA GLY A 36 -22.73 -16.04 -9.80
C GLY A 36 -22.28 -15.41 -8.47
N ILE A 37 -22.81 -15.89 -7.35
CA ILE A 37 -22.45 -15.43 -6.00
C ILE A 37 -20.97 -15.69 -5.72
N SER A 38 -20.46 -16.89 -6.02
CA SER A 38 -19.05 -17.24 -5.82
C SER A 38 -18.12 -16.32 -6.62
N SER A 39 -18.48 -16.00 -7.87
CA SER A 39 -17.73 -15.06 -8.71
C SER A 39 -17.72 -13.64 -8.12
N MET A 40 -18.87 -13.14 -7.65
CA MET A 40 -18.97 -11.82 -7.03
C MET A 40 -18.18 -11.72 -5.72
N GLN A 41 -18.19 -12.78 -4.90
CA GLN A 41 -17.39 -12.85 -3.68
C GLN A 41 -15.90 -12.71 -3.98
N ASN A 42 -15.41 -13.44 -4.98
CA ASN A 42 -14.02 -13.35 -5.42
C ASN A 42 -13.67 -11.95 -5.94
N ALA A 43 -14.53 -11.35 -6.77
CA ALA A 43 -14.33 -9.99 -7.26
C ALA A 43 -14.25 -8.97 -6.10
N THR A 44 -15.12 -9.10 -5.09
CA THR A 44 -15.12 -8.24 -3.91
C THR A 44 -13.84 -8.37 -3.09
N LEU A 45 -13.31 -9.59 -2.94
CA LEU A 45 -12.04 -9.82 -2.26
C LEU A 45 -10.86 -9.20 -3.03
N GLN A 46 -10.83 -9.36 -4.35
CA GLN A 46 -9.81 -8.76 -5.19
C GLN A 46 -9.84 -7.23 -5.13
N GLU A 47 -11.03 -6.62 -5.13
CA GLU A 47 -11.19 -5.18 -4.97
C GLU A 47 -10.63 -4.69 -3.63
N LYS A 48 -10.95 -5.37 -2.52
CA LYS A 48 -10.41 -5.02 -1.19
C LYS A 48 -8.89 -5.16 -1.12
N MET A 49 -8.34 -6.21 -1.72
CA MET A 49 -6.87 -6.40 -1.80
C MET A 49 -6.21 -5.31 -2.64
N ALA A 50 -6.78 -5.00 -3.81
CA ALA A 50 -6.28 -3.94 -4.69
C ALA A 50 -6.33 -2.57 -3.99
N GLY A 51 -7.43 -2.27 -3.30
CA GLY A 51 -7.57 -1.04 -2.51
C GLY A 51 -6.54 -0.94 -1.38
N SER A 52 -6.32 -2.03 -0.64
CA SER A 52 -5.32 -2.07 0.44
C SER A 52 -3.89 -1.83 -0.08
N VAL A 53 -3.53 -2.46 -1.21
CA VAL A 53 -2.23 -2.26 -1.85
C VAL A 53 -2.09 -0.82 -2.37
N ALA A 54 -3.13 -0.27 -3.00
CA ALA A 54 -3.12 1.09 -3.50
C ALA A 54 -2.90 2.11 -2.36
N VAL A 55 -3.63 1.97 -1.25
CA VAL A 55 -3.48 2.84 -0.07
C VAL A 55 -2.06 2.78 0.51
N ARG A 56 -1.46 1.58 0.61
CA ARG A 56 -0.07 1.40 1.06
C ARG A 56 0.95 2.01 0.12
N ASN A 57 0.73 1.91 -1.19
CA ASN A 57 1.64 2.48 -2.19
C ASN A 57 1.60 4.02 -2.15
N ILE A 58 0.40 4.60 -1.99
CA ILE A 58 0.25 6.06 -1.84
C ILE A 58 0.97 6.55 -0.57
N SER A 59 0.78 5.88 0.57
CA SER A 59 1.50 6.26 1.79
C SER A 59 3.02 6.10 1.64
N PHE A 60 3.48 5.05 0.93
CA PHE A 60 4.90 4.87 0.67
C PHE A 60 5.49 5.98 -0.21
N GLN A 61 4.85 6.32 -1.33
CA GLN A 61 5.32 7.38 -2.22
C GLN A 61 5.31 8.76 -1.54
N ALA A 62 4.30 9.04 -0.72
CA ALA A 62 4.24 10.27 0.06
C ALA A 62 5.37 10.35 1.10
N ALA A 63 5.69 9.23 1.78
CA ALA A 63 6.82 9.17 2.70
C ALA A 63 8.16 9.35 1.97
N GLU A 64 8.33 8.74 0.79
CA GLU A 64 9.54 8.90 -0.03
C GLU A 64 9.72 10.35 -0.49
N ALA A 65 8.63 11.02 -0.87
CA ALA A 65 8.66 12.43 -1.25
C ALA A 65 9.15 13.31 -0.09
N GLN A 66 8.63 13.11 1.13
CA GLN A 66 9.08 13.85 2.31
C GLN A 66 10.52 13.49 2.72
N LEU A 67 10.93 12.24 2.56
CA LEU A 67 12.32 11.81 2.80
C LEU A 67 13.28 12.58 1.89
N ARG A 68 12.99 12.64 0.58
CA ARG A 68 13.79 13.40 -0.38
C ARG A 68 13.81 14.90 -0.07
N LEU A 69 12.69 15.46 0.40
CA LEU A 69 12.65 16.85 0.85
C LEU A 69 13.58 17.06 2.05
N GLY A 70 13.54 16.20 3.07
CA GLY A 70 14.44 16.27 4.22
C GLY A 70 15.92 16.15 3.84
N GLU A 71 16.25 15.23 2.94
CA GLU A 71 17.62 15.10 2.39
C GLU A 71 18.06 16.34 1.61
N SER A 72 17.16 16.92 0.81
CA SER A 72 17.45 18.15 0.06
C SER A 72 17.72 19.34 1.00
N LYS A 73 17.06 19.39 2.17
CA LYS A 73 17.30 20.43 3.18
C LYS A 73 18.70 20.31 3.77
N ILE A 74 19.18 19.10 4.03
CA ILE A 74 20.54 18.86 4.52
C ILE A 74 21.59 19.26 3.46
N LYS A 75 21.29 19.09 2.17
CA LYS A 75 22.19 19.50 1.08
C LYS A 75 22.18 21.01 0.82
N ALA A 76 21.02 21.65 0.97
CA ALA A 76 20.82 23.04 0.57
C ALA A 76 21.22 24.06 1.64
N ALA A 77 21.28 23.67 2.91
CA ALA A 77 21.71 24.51 4.00
C ALA A 77 22.66 23.73 4.90
N ASP A 78 23.61 24.44 5.53
CA ASP A 78 24.33 23.91 6.68
C ASP A 78 23.33 23.86 7.85
N VAL A 79 22.56 22.77 7.88
CA VAL A 79 21.49 22.55 8.85
C VAL A 79 22.13 22.44 10.24
N SER A 80 22.18 23.56 10.96
CA SER A 80 22.70 23.63 12.33
C SER A 80 21.66 23.08 13.32
N ILE A 81 21.46 21.76 13.26
CA ILE A 81 20.71 21.03 14.27
C ILE A 81 21.72 20.54 15.31
N PRO A 82 21.50 20.80 16.61
CA PRO A 82 22.38 20.29 17.65
C PRO A 82 22.46 18.75 17.56
N ALA A 83 23.68 18.22 17.69
CA ALA A 83 23.87 16.78 17.74
C ALA A 83 23.03 16.18 18.87
N CYS A 84 22.39 15.06 18.59
CA CYS A 84 21.65 14.32 19.58
C CYS A 84 22.60 13.88 20.71
N SER A 85 22.14 13.98 21.97
CA SER A 85 22.90 13.55 23.14
C SER A 85 22.25 12.31 23.77
N LEU A 86 23.06 11.30 24.11
CA LEU A 86 22.84 10.09 24.95
C LEU A 86 21.45 9.39 24.97
N ASN A 87 20.35 10.12 25.13
CA ASN A 87 18.98 9.59 25.19
C ASN A 87 18.11 9.95 23.97
N ASN A 88 18.60 10.83 23.08
CA ASN A 88 17.79 11.40 21.99
C ASN A 88 18.27 11.03 20.58
N CYS A 89 19.21 10.08 20.48
CA CYS A 89 19.74 9.56 19.21
C CYS A 89 19.01 8.31 18.72
N ALA A 90 18.12 7.74 19.55
CA ALA A 90 17.27 6.65 19.14
C ALA A 90 16.34 7.11 17.99
N PRO A 91 15.93 6.19 17.11
CA PRO A 91 14.86 6.46 16.16
C PRO A 91 13.66 7.10 16.89
N PRO A 92 13.06 8.16 16.33
CA PRO A 92 11.98 8.88 17.02
C PRO A 92 10.80 7.94 17.31
N VAL A 93 10.47 7.76 18.59
CA VAL A 93 9.39 6.85 19.01
C VAL A 93 8.02 7.36 18.57
N GLU A 94 7.89 8.68 18.42
CA GLU A 94 6.69 9.34 17.92
C GLU A 94 6.50 9.15 16.41
N SER A 95 7.43 8.51 15.70
CA SER A 95 7.27 8.25 14.26
C SER A 95 6.05 7.39 13.93
N THR A 96 5.52 6.66 14.91
CA THR A 96 4.29 5.87 14.79
C THR A 96 3.02 6.60 15.26
N THR A 97 3.14 7.76 15.91
CA THR A 97 1.99 8.50 16.48
C THR A 97 1.85 9.94 16.03
N VAL A 98 2.91 10.60 15.55
CA VAL A 98 2.88 12.01 15.12
C VAL A 98 1.97 12.19 13.92
N VAL A 99 1.12 13.23 13.97
CA VAL A 99 0.13 13.54 12.92
C VAL A 99 0.13 15.03 12.55
N ASN A 100 0.82 15.88 13.30
CA ASN A 100 0.91 17.31 13.05
C ASN A 100 2.37 17.75 13.10
N PRO A 101 2.74 18.80 12.36
CA PRO A 101 4.04 19.44 12.49
C PRO A 101 4.29 19.95 13.91
N GLY A 102 5.55 19.95 14.34
CA GLY A 102 5.96 20.40 15.66
C GLY A 102 7.10 19.58 16.25
N VAL A 103 7.58 20.00 17.41
CA VAL A 103 8.66 19.30 18.12
C VAL A 103 8.08 18.10 18.87
N GLY A 104 8.58 16.91 18.55
CA GLY A 104 8.21 15.67 19.20
C GLY A 104 8.93 15.45 20.54
N THR A 105 8.55 14.40 21.26
CA THR A 105 9.16 14.04 22.55
C THR A 105 10.64 13.70 22.41
N SER A 106 11.05 13.17 21.25
CA SER A 106 12.46 12.95 20.91
C SER A 106 13.16 14.22 20.42
N GLY A 107 12.66 15.42 20.74
CA GLY A 107 13.26 16.70 20.35
C GLY A 107 13.39 16.93 18.83
N VAL A 108 12.83 16.04 18.01
CA VAL A 108 12.85 16.14 16.55
C VAL A 108 11.75 17.08 16.13
N ASN A 109 12.10 18.09 15.32
CA ASN A 109 11.12 18.97 14.73
C ASN A 109 10.52 18.33 13.48
N TRP A 110 9.25 17.95 13.56
CA TRP A 110 8.48 17.40 12.45
C TRP A 110 7.96 18.53 11.57
N ILE A 111 8.33 18.50 10.29
CA ILE A 111 8.00 19.51 9.30
C ILE A 111 7.21 18.84 8.18
N GLY A 112 6.15 19.51 7.70
CA GLY A 112 5.33 19.02 6.59
C GLY A 112 3.86 19.33 6.79
N THR A 113 3.02 18.37 6.45
CA THR A 113 1.56 18.44 6.51
C THR A 113 1.02 17.32 7.38
N SER A 114 -0.28 17.31 7.70
CA SER A 114 -0.88 16.25 8.52
C SER A 114 -0.89 14.86 7.87
N VAL A 115 -0.69 14.79 6.55
CA VAL A 115 -0.65 13.53 5.80
C VAL A 115 0.77 13.04 5.53
N ALA A 116 1.76 13.94 5.60
CA ALA A 116 3.15 13.59 5.35
C ALA A 116 4.11 14.57 6.05
N LEU A 117 5.03 14.04 6.85
CA LEU A 117 5.95 14.76 7.72
C LEU A 117 7.37 14.20 7.55
N PHE A 118 8.38 15.02 7.78
CA PHE A 118 9.75 14.55 7.99
C PHE A 118 10.38 15.22 9.20
N GLY A 119 11.31 14.52 9.83
CA GLY A 119 12.14 15.00 10.92
C GLY A 119 13.60 14.73 10.63
N ILE A 120 14.48 15.62 11.08
CA ILE A 120 15.93 15.47 10.90
C ILE A 120 16.58 15.41 12.28
N GLN A 121 17.42 14.40 12.50
CA GLN A 121 18.27 14.25 13.68
C GLN A 121 19.75 14.33 13.27
N ASN A 122 20.55 15.12 13.98
CA ASN A 122 22.00 15.11 13.83
C ASN A 122 22.58 14.01 14.73
N LEU A 123 23.21 12.99 14.13
CA LEU A 123 23.81 11.84 14.82
C LEU A 123 25.26 12.09 15.27
N GLY A 124 25.80 13.28 15.02
CA GLY A 124 27.16 13.68 15.33
C GLY A 124 28.13 13.47 14.18
N THR A 125 29.40 13.73 14.45
CA THR A 125 30.47 13.72 13.46
C THR A 125 31.32 12.44 13.54
N THR A 126 31.68 11.88 12.39
CA THR A 126 32.61 10.75 12.31
C THR A 126 33.81 11.08 11.42
N ALA A 127 35.01 10.73 11.88
CA ALA A 127 36.24 10.87 11.11
C ALA A 127 36.50 9.68 10.17
N THR A 128 35.72 8.60 10.28
CA THR A 128 35.93 7.34 9.55
C THR A 128 34.63 6.81 8.92
N PRO A 129 34.02 7.54 7.97
CA PRO A 129 32.86 7.02 7.24
C PRO A 129 33.28 5.87 6.31
N ILE A 130 32.44 4.83 6.20
CA ILE A 130 32.68 3.66 5.33
C ILE A 130 32.82 4.06 3.86
N ARG A 131 32.03 5.05 3.41
CA ARG A 131 32.06 5.57 2.05
C ARG A 131 32.22 7.10 2.09
N ARG A 132 33.45 7.58 1.93
CA ARG A 132 33.79 9.01 1.90
C ARG A 132 33.76 9.55 0.46
N PRO A 133 33.05 10.64 0.17
CA PRO A 133 33.22 11.38 -1.09
C PRO A 133 34.63 11.98 -1.18
N ALA A 134 35.26 11.94 -2.35
CA ALA A 134 36.65 12.41 -2.54
C ALA A 134 36.87 13.89 -2.17
N ASN A 135 35.80 14.67 -2.22
CA ASN A 135 35.74 16.11 -1.95
C ASN A 135 35.65 16.46 -0.46
N CYS A 136 35.49 15.47 0.43
CA CYS A 136 35.42 15.68 1.87
C CYS A 136 36.77 15.42 2.55
N THR A 137 37.41 16.46 3.09
CA THR A 137 38.63 16.34 3.91
C THR A 137 38.28 16.59 5.37
N GLY A 138 38.28 15.52 6.18
CA GLY A 138 38.00 15.61 7.62
C GLY A 138 36.77 14.84 8.11
N SER A 139 36.23 15.27 9.24
CA SER A 139 35.03 14.67 9.84
C SER A 139 33.76 15.00 9.05
N VAL A 140 32.87 14.03 8.96
CA VAL A 140 31.59 14.12 8.25
C VAL A 140 30.47 14.11 9.28
N THR A 141 29.50 14.98 9.15
CA THR A 141 28.32 15.02 10.03
C THR A 141 27.26 14.06 9.49
N MET A 142 26.79 13.15 10.34
CA MET A 142 25.73 12.21 9.99
C MET A 142 24.38 12.75 10.43
N TYR A 143 23.40 12.66 9.54
CA TYR A 143 22.02 13.03 9.79
C TYR A 143 21.13 11.83 9.55
N ARG A 144 20.17 11.58 10.44
CA ARG A 144 19.03 10.69 10.17
C ARG A 144 17.87 11.54 9.71
N VAL A 145 17.30 11.20 8.56
CA VAL A 145 16.02 11.74 8.11
C VAL A 145 14.99 10.65 8.32
N THR A 146 13.96 10.94 9.11
CA THR A 146 12.81 10.06 9.29
C THR A 146 11.62 10.73 8.62
N ALA A 147 11.01 10.06 7.65
CA ALA A 147 9.83 10.52 6.94
C ALA A 147 8.63 9.63 7.24
N ILE A 148 7.47 10.24 7.34
CA ILE A 148 6.22 9.58 7.68
C ILE A 148 5.17 10.04 6.69
N ALA A 149 4.32 9.13 6.25
CA ALA A 149 3.08 9.50 5.60
C ALA A 149 1.93 8.59 6.02
N ILE A 150 0.74 9.16 6.00
CA ILE A 150 -0.50 8.57 6.49
C ILE A 150 -1.53 8.68 5.38
N GLN A 151 -2.02 7.53 4.91
CA GLN A 151 -3.12 7.43 3.96
C GLN A 151 -4.18 6.48 4.51
N GLY A 152 -5.33 7.01 4.93
CA GLY A 152 -6.39 6.23 5.56
C GLY A 152 -5.86 5.51 6.81
N THR A 153 -5.85 4.17 6.78
CA THR A 153 -5.34 3.32 7.87
C THR A 153 -3.87 2.91 7.69
N SER A 154 -3.25 3.25 6.56
CA SER A 154 -1.86 2.95 6.28
C SER A 154 -0.96 4.08 6.75
N ARG A 155 -0.03 3.76 7.66
CA ARG A 155 1.11 4.62 8.02
C ARG A 155 2.38 3.97 7.47
N THR A 156 3.17 4.75 6.76
CA THR A 156 4.51 4.36 6.32
C THR A 156 5.53 5.24 7.00
N VAL A 157 6.60 4.63 7.53
CA VAL A 157 7.75 5.31 8.09
C VAL A 157 8.98 4.86 7.31
N LEU A 158 9.74 5.82 6.78
CA LEU A 158 10.99 5.59 6.07
C LEU A 158 12.12 6.31 6.80
N GLU A 159 13.28 5.69 6.87
CA GLU A 159 14.48 6.29 7.44
C GLU A 159 15.63 6.23 6.45
N SER A 160 16.37 7.32 6.34
CA SER A 160 17.65 7.36 5.66
C SER A 160 18.71 8.01 6.54
N ILE A 161 19.95 7.54 6.40
CA ILE A 161 21.11 8.15 7.04
C ILE A 161 21.91 8.82 5.95
N TYR A 162 22.02 10.14 6.05
CA TYR A 162 22.75 10.98 5.13
C TYR A 162 24.02 11.49 5.79
N ALA A 163 25.14 11.45 5.07
CA ALA A 163 26.41 11.98 5.56
C ALA A 163 26.73 13.25 4.78
N ASN A 164 26.88 14.37 5.48
CA ASN A 164 27.23 15.66 4.89
C ASN A 164 28.59 16.14 5.36
N CYS A 165 29.36 16.63 4.40
CA CYS A 165 30.54 17.45 4.59
C CYS A 165 30.21 18.82 3.96
#